data_AF-A0A5E4FA73-F1
#
_entry.id   AF-A0A5E4FA73-F1
#
_cell.length_a   1.000
_cell.length_b   1.000
_cell.length_c   1.000
_cell.angle_alpha   90.00
_cell.angle_beta   90.00
_cell.angle_gamma   90.00
#
_symmetry.space_group_name_H-M   'P 1'
#
loop_
_entity.id
_entity.type
_entity.pdbx_description
1 polymer ?
#
loop_
_entity_poly.entity_id
_entity_poly.type
_entity_poly.pdbx_seq_one_letter_code
_entity_poly.pdbx_strand_id
1 'polypeptide(L)'
;MGQKSLIYAFVARGTVILAEYTEFSGNFNSIAFQCLQKLPATNNKFTYNCDGHTFNYLVDNGYTYCVVADESSGRQVPIAFLERIKDDFVSKYGGGKAATAPANSLNKEFGSKLKEHMQYCVDHPEEISKLAKVKAQVSEVKGVMMENIEKVLDRGEKIELLVDKTENLHQQVLSLSLVRKHMLLIL
;
A
#
# COMPACT_ATOMS: atom_id res chain seq x y z
N MET A 1 18.70 -10.18 -5.23
CA MET A 1 17.23 -10.12 -5.22
C MET A 1 16.84 -8.78 -4.63
N GLY A 2 16.18 -7.89 -5.39
CA GLY A 2 15.84 -6.55 -4.91
C GLY A 2 14.94 -6.61 -3.68
N GLN A 3 15.29 -5.83 -2.65
CA GLN A 3 14.41 -5.63 -1.49
C GLN A 3 13.16 -4.90 -1.99
N LYS A 4 11.98 -5.51 -1.80
CA LYS A 4 10.71 -4.87 -2.17
C LYS A 4 10.46 -3.74 -1.19
N SER A 5 10.57 -2.52 -1.69
CA SER A 5 10.46 -1.26 -0.96
C SER A 5 9.01 -0.89 -0.59
N LEU A 6 8.04 -1.38 -1.37
CA LEU A 6 6.61 -1.12 -1.20
C LEU A 6 5.91 -2.39 -0.72
N ILE A 7 5.14 -2.28 0.36
CA ILE A 7 4.69 -3.41 1.18
C ILE A 7 3.18 -3.64 1.06
N TYR A 8 2.41 -2.57 1.18
CA TYR A 8 0.95 -2.60 1.11
C TYR A 8 0.45 -1.34 0.42
N ALA A 9 -0.59 -1.43 -0.39
CA ALA A 9 -1.25 -0.27 -0.97
C ALA A 9 -2.75 -0.47 -1.05
N PHE A 10 -3.49 0.64 -1.01
CA PHE A 10 -4.93 0.64 -1.24
C PHE A 10 -5.43 1.94 -1.87
N VAL A 11 -6.65 1.88 -2.38
CA VAL A 11 -7.50 3.04 -2.72
C VAL A 11 -8.81 2.94 -1.96
N ALA A 12 -9.20 4.02 -1.29
CA ALA A 12 -10.41 4.11 -0.51
C ALA A 12 -11.27 5.31 -0.92
N ARG A 13 -12.59 5.19 -0.72
CA ARG A 13 -13.56 6.30 -0.78
C ARG A 13 -13.99 6.63 0.65
N GLY A 14 -13.62 7.81 1.13
CA GLY A 14 -13.64 8.07 2.58
C GLY A 14 -12.85 6.97 3.31
N THR A 15 -13.54 6.22 4.16
CA THR A 15 -12.96 5.10 4.93
C THR A 15 -13.25 3.72 4.34
N VAL A 16 -13.93 3.64 3.19
CA VAL A 16 -14.26 2.37 2.52
C VAL A 16 -13.16 2.01 1.54
N ILE A 17 -12.37 0.97 1.86
CA ILE A 17 -11.37 0.42 0.93
C ILE A 17 -12.08 -0.20 -0.27
N LEU A 18 -11.76 0.28 -1.47
CA LEU A 18 -12.33 -0.18 -2.73
C LEU A 18 -11.45 -1.24 -3.39
N ALA A 19 -10.14 -1.04 -3.31
CA ALA A 19 -9.13 -1.97 -3.76
C ALA A 19 -7.89 -1.90 -2.88
N GLU A 20 -7.25 -3.04 -2.63
CA GLU A 20 -6.01 -3.15 -1.89
C GLU A 20 -5.12 -4.28 -2.42
N TYR A 21 -3.83 -4.21 -2.10
CA TYR A 21 -2.86 -5.21 -2.50
C TYR A 21 -1.67 -5.29 -1.54
N THR A 22 -1.26 -6.51 -1.21
CA THR A 22 0.01 -6.82 -0.55
C THR A 22 0.50 -8.21 -0.94
N GLU A 23 1.82 -8.41 -0.87
CA GLU A 23 2.47 -9.74 -0.90
C GLU A 23 3.05 -10.13 0.46
N PHE A 24 2.90 -9.26 1.45
CA PHE A 24 3.40 -9.41 2.80
C PHE A 24 2.25 -9.88 3.70
N SER A 25 2.57 -10.73 4.68
CA SER A 25 1.62 -11.11 5.72
C SER A 25 1.53 -10.05 6.83
N GLY A 26 0.85 -10.35 7.95
CA GLY A 26 0.68 -9.53 9.16
C GLY A 26 -0.10 -8.21 9.03
N ASN A 27 0.23 -7.22 9.85
CA ASN A 27 -0.76 -6.23 10.33
C ASN A 27 -0.74 -4.87 9.60
N PHE A 28 0.08 -4.70 8.56
CA PHE A 28 0.20 -3.44 7.83
C PHE A 28 -1.15 -2.93 7.30
N ASN A 29 -2.03 -3.83 6.87
CA ASN A 29 -3.38 -3.50 6.41
C ASN A 29 -4.23 -2.88 7.54
N SER A 30 -4.15 -3.45 8.74
CA SER A 30 -4.94 -3.04 9.90
C SER A 30 -4.49 -1.68 10.40
N ILE A 31 -3.17 -1.49 10.54
CA ILE A 31 -2.56 -0.22 10.93
C ILE A 31 -2.88 0.87 9.90
N ALA A 32 -2.71 0.56 8.61
CA ALA A 32 -2.97 1.53 7.55
C ALA A 32 -4.44 1.95 7.50
N PHE A 33 -5.37 1.04 7.80
CA PHE A 33 -6.80 1.32 7.91
C PHE A 33 -7.13 2.17 9.14
N GLN A 34 -6.48 1.96 10.29
CA GLN A 34 -6.67 2.81 11.47
C GLN A 34 -6.21 4.24 11.21
N CYS A 35 -5.04 4.41 10.58
CA CYS A 35 -4.57 5.70 10.12
C CYS A 35 -5.57 6.38 9.18
N LEU A 36 -6.16 5.62 8.23
CA LEU A 36 -7.20 6.12 7.32
C LEU A 36 -8.41 6.70 8.08
N GLN A 37 -8.84 6.10 9.19
CA GLN A 37 -9.98 6.60 9.98
C GLN A 37 -9.73 7.99 10.60
N LYS A 38 -8.45 8.37 10.75
CA LYS A 38 -8.04 9.61 11.44
C LYS A 38 -7.61 10.71 10.47
N LEU A 39 -7.50 10.40 9.17
CA LEU A 39 -7.13 11.40 8.17
C LEU A 39 -8.23 12.45 8.02
N PRO A 40 -7.87 13.74 7.93
CA PRO A 40 -8.83 14.76 7.55
C PRO A 40 -9.22 14.57 6.08
N ALA A 41 -10.48 14.90 5.75
CA ALA A 41 -10.99 14.78 4.38
C ALA A 41 -10.45 15.85 3.39
N THR A 42 -9.56 16.72 3.85
CA THR A 42 -8.96 17.80 3.05
C THR A 42 -7.92 17.25 2.08
N ASN A 43 -7.92 17.70 0.82
CA ASN A 43 -6.94 17.26 -0.17
C ASN A 43 -5.51 17.61 0.30
N ASN A 44 -4.77 16.62 0.77
CA ASN A 44 -3.40 16.78 1.23
C ASN A 44 -2.66 15.44 1.24
N LYS A 45 -1.36 15.48 1.53
CA LYS A 45 -0.48 14.32 1.71
C LYS A 45 -0.11 14.18 3.18
N PHE A 46 -0.15 12.95 3.67
CA PHE A 46 0.18 12.59 5.05
C PHE A 46 1.19 11.46 5.07
N THR A 47 2.17 11.54 5.96
CA THR A 47 3.10 10.45 6.20
C THR A 47 3.16 10.15 7.70
N TYR A 48 2.89 8.91 8.07
CA TYR A 48 3.14 8.40 9.42
C TYR A 48 4.36 7.48 9.43
N ASN A 49 5.28 7.70 10.35
CA ASN A 49 6.44 6.83 10.53
C ASN A 49 6.19 5.83 11.68
N CYS A 50 6.62 4.58 11.49
CA CYS A 50 6.54 3.50 12.48
C CYS A 50 7.66 2.48 12.24
N ASP A 51 8.59 2.32 13.18
CA ASP A 51 9.59 1.23 13.21
C ASP A 51 10.23 0.88 11.85
N GLY A 52 10.87 1.86 11.20
CA GLY A 52 11.53 1.66 9.90
C GLY A 52 10.58 1.55 8.70
N HIS A 53 9.30 1.84 8.90
CA HIS A 53 8.27 1.87 7.87
C HIS A 53 7.59 3.24 7.81
N THR A 54 7.08 3.57 6.63
CA THR A 54 6.31 4.78 6.38
C THR A 54 4.95 4.43 5.78
N PHE A 55 3.89 5.01 6.34
CA PHE A 55 2.52 4.93 5.86
C PHE A 55 2.20 6.25 5.16
N ASN A 56 2.09 6.22 3.84
CA ASN A 56 2.02 7.40 3.01
C ASN A 56 0.63 7.50 2.38
N TYR A 57 -0.03 8.65 2.54
CA TYR A 57 -1.38 8.90 2.06
C TYR A 57 -1.43 10.11 1.16
N LEU A 58 -2.27 10.03 0.14
CA LEU A 58 -2.69 11.14 -0.69
C LEU A 58 -4.22 11.18 -0.67
N VAL A 59 -4.78 12.24 -0.10
CA VAL A 59 -6.22 12.52 -0.12
C VAL A 59 -6.49 13.47 -1.27
N ASP A 60 -7.41 13.09 -2.17
CA ASP A 60 -7.83 13.93 -3.28
C ASP A 60 -9.30 13.65 -3.64
N ASN A 61 -10.14 14.69 -3.61
CA ASN A 61 -11.51 14.65 -4.11
C ASN A 61 -12.37 13.51 -3.53
N GLY A 62 -12.25 13.27 -2.22
CA GLY A 62 -13.00 12.24 -1.50
C GLY A 62 -12.44 10.82 -1.61
N TYR A 63 -11.33 10.65 -2.32
CA TYR A 63 -10.58 9.39 -2.39
C TYR A 63 -9.26 9.51 -1.62
N THR A 64 -8.84 8.39 -1.04
CA THR A 64 -7.54 8.27 -0.37
C THR A 64 -6.73 7.16 -1.02
N TYR A 65 -5.52 7.49 -1.40
CA TYR A 65 -4.53 6.56 -1.95
C TYR A 65 -3.47 6.33 -0.88
N CYS A 66 -3.11 5.08 -0.63
CA CYS A 66 -2.15 4.72 0.41
C CYS A 66 -1.06 3.81 -0.14
N VAL A 67 0.16 4.00 0.37
CA VAL A 67 1.26 3.03 0.25
C VAL A 67 2.06 2.96 1.54
N VAL A 68 2.29 1.74 2.02
CA VAL A 68 3.23 1.41 3.08
C VAL A 68 4.55 1.04 2.43
N ALA A 69 5.62 1.67 2.88
CA ALA A 69 6.96 1.48 2.33
C ALA A 69 8.01 1.36 3.43
N ASP A 70 9.07 0.62 3.15
CA ASP A 70 10.30 0.64 3.95
C ASP A 70 10.89 2.06 3.94
N GLU A 71 11.27 2.58 5.11
CA GLU A 71 11.78 3.94 5.26
C GLU A 71 13.04 4.20 4.42
N SER A 72 13.86 3.16 4.18
CA SER A 72 15.06 3.25 3.33
C SER A 72 14.75 3.56 1.86
N SER A 73 13.50 3.35 1.43
CA SER A 73 13.02 3.69 0.08
C SER A 73 12.99 5.19 -0.18
N GLY A 74 13.09 6.00 0.88
CA GLY A 74 12.97 7.45 0.82
C GLY A 74 11.56 7.92 0.47
N ARG A 75 11.35 9.24 0.51
CA ARG A 75 10.02 9.85 0.33
C ARG A 75 9.59 9.93 -1.14
N GLN A 76 10.54 9.90 -2.06
CA GLN A 76 10.30 10.11 -3.49
C GLN A 76 9.51 8.97 -4.12
N VAL A 77 9.87 7.73 -3.81
CA VAL A 77 9.23 6.54 -4.40
C VAL A 77 7.76 6.41 -3.98
N PRO A 78 7.39 6.49 -2.67
CA PRO A 78 6.00 6.50 -2.25
C PRO A 78 5.17 7.61 -2.89
N ILE A 79 5.71 8.84 -2.96
CA ILE A 79 5.00 9.98 -3.58
C ILE A 79 4.74 9.72 -5.07
N ALA A 80 5.75 9.27 -5.81
CA ALA A 80 5.59 8.96 -7.23
C ALA A 80 4.58 7.83 -7.45
N PHE A 81 4.62 6.78 -6.63
CA PHE A 81 3.64 5.70 -6.67
C PHE A 81 2.21 6.22 -6.44
N LEU A 82 1.99 7.00 -5.37
CA LEU A 82 0.67 7.56 -5.04
C LEU A 82 0.09 8.41 -6.17
N GLU A 83 0.90 9.26 -6.79
CA GLU A 83 0.47 10.08 -7.93
C GLU A 83 0.09 9.21 -9.14
N ARG A 84 0.87 8.17 -9.45
CA ARG A 84 0.59 7.26 -10.58
C ARG A 84 -0.72 6.50 -10.37
N ILE A 85 -0.95 5.94 -9.17
CA ILE A 85 -2.19 5.20 -8.91
C ILE A 85 -3.41 6.12 -8.84
N LYS A 86 -3.24 7.37 -8.38
CA LYS A 86 -4.31 8.38 -8.46
C LYS A 86 -4.66 8.67 -9.90
N ASP A 87 -3.69 8.99 -10.73
CA ASP A 87 -3.92 9.35 -12.14
C ASP A 87 -4.63 8.20 -12.89
N ASP A 88 -4.20 6.94 -12.68
CA ASP A 88 -4.85 5.76 -13.28
C ASP A 88 -6.27 5.54 -12.73
N PHE A 89 -6.47 5.64 -11.41
CA PHE A 89 -7.78 5.47 -10.79
C PHE A 89 -8.78 6.53 -11.26
N VAL A 90 -8.37 7.80 -11.31
CA VAL A 90 -9.21 8.91 -11.75
C VAL A 90 -9.53 8.79 -13.23
N SER A 91 -8.56 8.39 -14.07
CA SER A 91 -8.79 8.16 -15.50
C SER A 91 -9.87 7.09 -15.74
N LYS A 92 -9.86 6.03 -14.92
CA LYS A 92 -10.72 4.86 -15.12
C LYS A 92 -12.09 4.94 -14.44
N TYR A 93 -12.12 5.47 -13.22
CA TYR A 93 -13.31 5.52 -12.38
C TYR A 93 -13.84 6.94 -12.15
N GLY A 94 -13.16 7.94 -12.73
CA GLY A 94 -13.67 9.30 -12.86
C GLY A 94 -15.06 9.30 -13.51
N GLY A 95 -15.93 10.19 -13.04
CA GLY A 95 -17.33 10.23 -13.48
C GLY A 95 -18.32 9.40 -12.65
N GLY A 96 -17.91 8.92 -11.47
CA GLY A 96 -18.85 8.43 -10.44
C GLY A 96 -18.96 6.91 -10.31
N LYS A 97 -18.27 6.11 -11.14
CA LYS A 97 -18.28 4.64 -11.03
C LYS A 97 -17.80 4.14 -9.67
N ALA A 98 -16.81 4.82 -9.07
CA ALA A 98 -16.32 4.49 -7.73
C ALA A 98 -17.16 5.09 -6.58
N ALA A 99 -18.09 6.01 -6.87
CA ALA A 99 -18.85 6.73 -5.86
C ALA A 99 -19.80 5.81 -5.06
N THR A 100 -20.27 4.72 -5.67
CA THR A 100 -21.18 3.74 -5.04
C THR A 100 -20.58 2.33 -4.95
N ALA A 101 -19.31 2.16 -5.34
CA ALA A 101 -18.63 0.87 -5.27
C ALA A 101 -18.63 0.31 -3.84
N PRO A 102 -19.00 -0.97 -3.63
CA PRO A 102 -18.88 -1.65 -2.34
C PRO A 102 -17.42 -1.82 -1.91
N ALA A 103 -17.23 -2.15 -0.64
CA ALA A 103 -15.90 -2.46 -0.13
C ALA A 103 -15.28 -3.62 -0.92
N ASN A 104 -13.99 -3.49 -1.26
CA ASN A 104 -13.19 -4.50 -1.97
C ASN A 104 -13.71 -4.91 -3.35
N SER A 105 -14.75 -4.27 -3.88
CA SER A 105 -15.37 -4.68 -5.15
C SER A 105 -14.45 -4.47 -6.35
N LEU A 106 -13.44 -3.61 -6.22
CA LEU A 106 -12.48 -3.30 -7.29
C LEU A 106 -11.17 -4.09 -7.17
N ASN A 107 -11.02 -4.99 -6.19
CA ASN A 107 -9.78 -5.76 -5.98
C ASN A 107 -9.32 -6.54 -7.23
N LYS A 108 -10.26 -7.17 -7.95
CA LYS A 108 -9.92 -7.96 -9.14
C LYS A 108 -9.29 -7.11 -10.26
N GLU A 109 -9.74 -5.87 -10.38
CA GLU A 109 -9.37 -4.99 -11.50
C GLU A 109 -8.28 -3.99 -11.12
N PHE A 110 -8.42 -3.34 -9.97
CA PHE A 110 -7.49 -2.32 -9.51
C PHE A 110 -6.45 -2.86 -8.53
N GLY A 111 -6.72 -3.95 -7.80
CA GLY A 111 -5.71 -4.61 -6.97
C GLY A 111 -4.55 -5.17 -7.79
N SER A 112 -4.82 -5.70 -9.00
CA SER A 112 -3.78 -6.10 -9.95
C SER A 112 -2.98 -4.89 -10.48
N LYS A 113 -3.65 -3.74 -10.70
CA LYS A 113 -2.97 -2.49 -11.07
C LYS A 113 -2.07 -1.97 -9.96
N LEU A 114 -2.48 -2.05 -8.70
CA LEU A 114 -1.62 -1.72 -7.55
C LEU A 114 -0.35 -2.57 -7.56
N LYS A 115 -0.47 -3.89 -7.79
CA LYS A 115 0.68 -4.79 -7.96
C LYS A 115 1.60 -4.33 -9.09
N GLU A 116 1.04 -4.09 -10.28
CA GLU A 116 1.81 -3.65 -11.45
C GLU A 116 2.56 -2.35 -11.17
N HIS A 117 1.92 -1.37 -10.53
CA HIS A 117 2.54 -0.11 -10.16
C HIS A 117 3.63 -0.27 -9.10
N MET A 118 3.45 -1.18 -8.13
CA MET A 118 4.47 -1.47 -7.13
C MET A 118 5.72 -2.07 -7.79
N GLN A 119 5.52 -3.03 -8.68
CA GLN A 119 6.59 -3.68 -9.43
C GLN A 119 7.30 -2.69 -10.37
N TYR A 120 6.56 -1.84 -11.07
CA TYR A 120 7.12 -0.78 -11.91
C TYR A 120 8.05 0.15 -11.13
N CYS A 121 7.70 0.47 -9.87
CA CYS A 121 8.54 1.34 -9.05
C CYS A 121 9.89 0.70 -8.70
N VAL A 122 9.94 -0.63 -8.62
CA VAL A 122 11.17 -1.40 -8.38
C VAL A 122 11.98 -1.55 -9.66
N ASP A 123 11.33 -1.78 -10.80
CA ASP A 123 11.99 -2.07 -12.07
C ASP A 123 12.52 -0.80 -12.77
N HIS A 124 11.95 0.38 -12.47
CA HIS A 124 12.28 1.65 -13.16
C HIS A 124 12.71 2.77 -12.19
N PRO A 125 13.75 2.58 -11.35
CA PRO A 125 14.11 3.53 -10.30
C PRO A 125 14.51 4.91 -10.83
N GLU A 126 15.15 5.00 -12.00
CA GLU A 126 15.55 6.28 -12.62
C GLU A 126 14.35 7.13 -13.06
N GLU A 127 13.36 6.50 -13.70
CA GLU A 127 12.14 7.19 -14.13
C GLU A 127 11.34 7.66 -12.91
N ILE A 128 11.21 6.80 -11.91
CA ILE A 128 10.54 7.14 -10.65
C ILE A 128 11.25 8.30 -9.96
N SER A 129 12.58 8.31 -9.91
CA SER A 129 13.33 9.43 -9.34
C SER A 129 13.08 10.73 -10.10
N LYS A 130 13.06 10.70 -11.44
CA LYS A 130 12.75 11.88 -12.26
C LYS A 130 11.32 12.37 -12.00
N LEU A 131 10.34 11.47 -12.03
CA LEU A 131 8.94 11.79 -11.76
C LEU A 131 8.77 12.36 -10.34
N ALA A 132 9.41 11.75 -9.36
CA ALA A 132 9.37 12.19 -7.98
C ALA A 132 9.97 13.58 -7.81
N LYS A 133 11.09 13.91 -8.48
CA LYS A 133 11.67 15.26 -8.45
C LYS A 133 10.71 16.31 -9.02
N VAL A 134 10.09 16.01 -10.17
CA VAL A 134 9.11 16.92 -10.79
C VAL A 134 7.88 17.09 -9.89
N LYS A 135 7.35 16.01 -9.33
CA LYS A 135 6.17 16.05 -8.45
C LYS A 135 6.47 16.62 -7.07
N ALA A 136 7.71 16.53 -6.58
CA ALA A 136 8.14 17.14 -5.33
C ALA A 136 8.12 18.68 -5.41
N GLN A 137 8.57 19.26 -6.52
CA GLN A 137 8.46 20.71 -6.77
C GLN A 137 7.01 21.21 -6.77
N VAL A 138 6.07 20.38 -7.24
CA VAL A 138 4.63 20.68 -7.20
C VAL A 138 4.03 20.49 -5.80
N SER A 139 4.59 19.56 -5.00
CA SER A 139 4.10 19.23 -3.67
C SER A 139 4.53 20.21 -2.57
N GLU A 140 5.62 20.97 -2.78
CA GLU A 140 6.05 22.05 -1.87
C GLU A 140 4.95 23.11 -1.65
N VAL A 141 4.04 23.27 -2.61
CA VAL A 141 2.94 24.26 -2.53
C VAL A 141 1.79 23.80 -1.61
N LYS A 142 1.68 22.51 -1.26
CA LYS A 142 0.58 21.95 -0.45
C LYS A 142 0.97 21.40 0.93
N GLY A 143 2.26 21.33 1.28
CA GLY A 143 2.74 20.95 2.61
C GLY A 143 2.41 19.50 3.02
N VAL A 144 3.40 18.60 2.95
CA VAL A 144 3.24 17.22 3.46
C VAL A 144 3.21 17.25 4.99
N MET A 145 2.14 16.77 5.60
CA MET A 145 2.05 16.61 7.06
C MET A 145 2.73 15.30 7.46
N MET A 146 3.72 15.38 8.36
CA MET A 146 4.46 14.24 8.85
C MET A 146 4.30 14.11 10.35
N GLU A 147 3.85 12.94 10.80
CA GLU A 147 3.64 12.66 12.23
C GLU A 147 4.11 11.25 12.59
N ASN A 148 4.30 10.99 13.88
CA ASN A 148 4.51 9.63 14.36
C ASN A 148 3.16 8.92 14.46
N ILE A 149 3.09 7.65 14.06
CA ILE A 149 1.89 6.83 14.13
C ILE A 149 1.34 6.70 15.56
N GLU A 150 2.19 6.88 16.57
CA GLU A 150 1.81 6.84 17.99
C GLU A 150 0.76 7.87 18.39
N LYS A 151 0.60 8.96 17.62
CA LYS A 151 -0.45 9.95 17.86
C LYS A 151 -1.84 9.49 17.40
N VAL A 152 -1.86 8.45 16.57
CA VAL A 152 -3.03 8.01 15.81
C VAL A 152 -3.53 6.65 16.33
N LEU A 153 -2.61 5.81 16.82
CA LEU A 153 -2.88 4.49 17.38
C LEU A 153 -3.00 4.52 18.90
N ASP A 154 -3.93 3.72 19.44
CA ASP A 154 -4.04 3.53 20.87
C ASP A 154 -2.83 2.74 21.40
N ARG A 155 -2.38 3.09 22.61
CA ARG A 155 -1.09 2.64 23.20
C ARG A 155 -0.93 1.11 23.29
N GLY A 156 -2.02 0.35 23.23
CA GLY A 156 -2.04 -1.13 23.25
C GLY A 156 -2.02 -1.80 21.88
N GLU A 157 -2.33 -1.08 20.80
CA GLU A 157 -2.32 -1.60 19.43
C GLU A 157 -0.93 -1.51 18.76
N LYS A 158 0.01 -0.84 19.44
CA LYS A 158 1.41 -0.65 18.99
C LYS A 158 2.19 -1.95 18.78
N ILE A 159 1.81 -3.06 19.42
CA ILE A 159 2.84 -3.97 19.95
C ILE A 159 3.11 -5.22 19.09
N GLU A 160 2.22 -5.71 18.21
CA GLU A 160 2.48 -7.02 17.58
C GLU A 160 2.15 -7.06 16.08
N LEU A 161 3.20 -6.84 15.26
CA LEU A 161 3.61 -7.61 14.06
C LEU A 161 4.20 -6.74 12.93
N LEU A 162 5.52 -6.51 12.98
CA LEU A 162 6.29 -6.27 11.76
C LEU A 162 6.58 -7.63 11.11
N VAL A 163 6.38 -7.72 9.81
CA VAL A 163 6.19 -8.98 9.09
C VAL A 163 7.46 -9.48 8.43
N ASP A 164 7.69 -10.78 8.59
CA ASP A 164 8.65 -11.53 7.79
C ASP A 164 8.20 -11.65 6.34
N LYS A 165 9.13 -11.34 5.44
CA LYS A 165 9.02 -11.56 4.00
C LYS A 165 8.63 -13.03 3.79
N THR A 166 7.45 -13.32 3.23
CA THR A 166 7.00 -14.71 3.01
C THR A 166 7.92 -15.40 2.00
N GLU A 167 9.06 -15.93 2.44
CA GLU A 167 9.76 -17.03 1.77
C GLU A 167 8.99 -18.33 2.02
N ASN A 168 7.68 -18.38 1.71
CA ASN A 168 6.95 -19.64 1.85
C ASN A 168 5.67 -19.82 1.04
N LEU A 169 5.67 -19.39 -0.23
CA LEU A 169 4.74 -20.00 -1.20
C LEU A 169 5.32 -21.26 -1.88
N HIS A 170 6.53 -21.69 -1.49
CA HIS A 170 7.16 -22.89 -2.05
C HIS A 170 7.23 -24.08 -1.08
N GLN A 171 7.38 -23.92 0.25
CA GLN A 171 7.51 -25.10 1.13
C GLN A 171 6.17 -25.67 1.62
N GLN A 172 5.08 -24.89 1.71
CA GLN A 172 3.75 -25.46 2.03
C GLN A 172 3.19 -26.36 0.91
N VAL A 173 3.49 -26.06 -0.35
CA VAL A 173 3.06 -26.90 -1.49
C VAL A 173 3.91 -28.18 -1.57
N LEU A 174 5.19 -28.11 -1.19
CA LEU A 174 6.09 -29.26 -1.15
C LEU A 174 5.79 -30.22 0.01
N SER A 175 5.41 -29.74 1.21
CA SER A 175 5.05 -30.63 2.33
C SER A 175 3.72 -31.36 2.07
N LEU A 176 2.73 -30.68 1.48
CA LEU A 176 1.45 -31.29 1.09
C LEU A 176 1.62 -32.35 -0.01
N SER A 177 2.51 -32.14 -0.97
CA SER A 177 2.80 -33.14 -2.00
C SER A 177 3.55 -34.36 -1.46
N LEU A 178 4.41 -34.19 -0.45
CA LEU A 178 5.18 -35.28 0.13
C LEU A 178 4.32 -36.16 1.04
N VAL A 179 3.44 -35.56 1.85
CA VAL A 179 2.48 -36.27 2.70
C VAL A 179 1.47 -37.07 1.87
N ARG A 180 1.02 -36.53 0.73
CA ARG A 180 0.13 -37.26 -0.20
C ARG A 180 0.78 -38.48 -0.84
N LYS A 181 2.08 -38.42 -1.18
CA LYS A 181 2.80 -39.58 -1.73
C LYS A 181 3.02 -40.69 -0.69
N HIS A 182 3.24 -40.34 0.58
CA HIS A 182 3.46 -41.34 1.62
C HIS A 182 2.17 -42.07 2.04
N MET A 183 1.01 -41.39 1.98
CA MET A 183 -0.28 -41.99 2.34
C MET A 183 -0.83 -42.94 1.27
N LEU A 184 -0.45 -42.78 0.00
CA LEU A 184 -0.89 -43.66 -1.11
C LEU A 184 -0.08 -44.96 -1.24
N LEU A 185 1.01 -45.12 -0.49
CA LEU A 185 1.87 -46.32 -0.54
C LEU A 185 1.56 -47.32 0.59
N ILE A 186 0.60 -47.00 1.47
CA ILE A 186 0.24 -47.81 2.67
C ILE A 186 -1.20 -48.37 2.56
N LEU A 187 -1.89 -48.16 1.44
CA LEU A 187 -3.17 -48.79 1.08
C LEU A 187 -2.98 -49.64 -0.17
#